data_AF-A0A242L8Q0-F1
#
_entry.id   AF-A0A242L8Q0-F1
#
_cell.length_a   1.000
_cell.length_b   1.000
_cell.length_c   1.000
_cell.angle_alpha   90.00
_cell.angle_beta   90.00
_cell.angle_gamma   90.00
#
_symmetry.space_group_name_H-M   'P 1'
#
loop_
_entity.id
_entity.type
_entity.pdbx_description
1 polymer ?
#
loop_
_entity_poly.entity_id
_entity_poly.type
_entity_poly.pdbx_seq_one_letter_code
_entity_poly.pdbx_strand_id
1 'polypeptide(L)'
;MKKDNQKQLIDDLINFLRSGKRKSIVIADYIALTNPTKKWTEKQKKELYRALERTNALSIANTQCTKIMSVRENDSPKNRSIEVNYTRTEVMLLV
;
A
#
# COMPACT_ATOMS: atom_id res chain seq x y z
N MET A 1 -8.41 -12.27 -6.17
CA MET A 1 -7.49 -12.94 -5.21
C MET A 1 -8.33 -13.95 -4.46
N LYS A 2 -7.86 -15.17 -4.16
CA LYS A 2 -8.63 -16.06 -3.27
C LYS A 2 -8.66 -15.40 -1.88
N LYS A 3 -9.80 -15.43 -1.19
CA LYS A 3 -9.99 -14.80 0.13
C LYS A 3 -8.93 -15.27 1.15
N ASP A 4 -8.51 -16.53 1.03
CA ASP A 4 -7.52 -17.13 1.94
C ASP A 4 -6.14 -16.45 1.85
N ASN A 5 -5.71 -16.09 0.64
CA ASN A 5 -4.45 -15.38 0.42
C ASN A 5 -4.49 -13.95 1.00
N GLN A 6 -5.68 -13.37 1.14
CA GLN A 6 -5.85 -12.02 1.69
C GLN A 6 -5.77 -12.04 3.20
N LYS A 7 -6.44 -13.00 3.84
CA LYS A 7 -6.39 -13.19 5.28
C LYS A 7 -4.96 -13.48 5.74
N GLN A 8 -4.28 -14.40 5.04
CA GLN A 8 -2.88 -14.72 5.32
C GLN A 8 -1.99 -13.47 5.26
N LEU A 9 -2.18 -12.61 4.27
CA LEU A 9 -1.36 -11.41 4.10
C LEU A 9 -1.57 -10.38 5.23
N ILE A 10 -2.79 -10.30 5.78
CA ILE A 10 -3.09 -9.44 6.94
C ILE A 10 -2.52 -10.06 8.22
N ASP A 11 -2.64 -11.37 8.40
CA ASP A 11 -2.08 -12.07 9.55
C ASP A 11 -0.53 -11.94 9.56
N ASP A 12 0.10 -12.10 8.40
CA ASP A 12 1.55 -11.91 8.21
C ASP A 12 1.97 -10.46 8.50
N LEU A 13 1.16 -9.48 8.09
CA LEU A 13 1.38 -8.06 8.37
C LEU A 13 1.30 -7.76 9.87
N ILE A 14 0.28 -8.31 10.56
CA ILE A 14 0.15 -8.16 12.01
C ILE A 14 1.35 -8.79 12.72
N ASN A 15 1.75 -9.99 12.32
CA ASN A 15 2.93 -10.66 12.88
C ASN A 15 4.22 -9.88 12.61
N PHE A 16 4.37 -9.30 11.43
CA PHE A 16 5.48 -8.42 11.09
C PHE A 16 5.56 -7.22 12.03
N LEU A 17 4.43 -6.54 12.29
CA LEU A 17 4.37 -5.41 13.22
C LEU A 17 4.61 -5.85 14.68
N ARG A 18 4.07 -7.01 15.08
CA ARG A 18 4.27 -7.60 16.42
C ARG A 18 5.71 -8.02 16.68
N SER A 19 6.48 -8.35 15.65
CA SER A 19 7.90 -8.75 15.78
C SER A 19 8.81 -7.63 16.32
N GLY A 20 8.27 -6.44 16.61
CA GLY A 20 8.96 -5.34 17.27
C GLY A 20 9.88 -4.52 16.36
N LYS A 21 10.06 -4.93 15.09
CA LYS A 21 10.96 -4.23 14.15
C LYS A 21 10.40 -2.88 13.70
N ARG A 22 9.07 -2.72 13.62
CA ARG A 22 8.37 -1.47 13.24
C ARG A 22 6.97 -1.43 13.85
N LYS A 23 6.55 -0.27 14.39
CA LYS A 23 5.18 -0.08 14.95
C LYS A 23 4.14 0.28 13.88
N SER A 24 4.58 0.87 12.77
CA SER A 24 3.76 1.21 11.62
C SER A 24 4.48 0.90 10.30
N ILE A 25 3.72 0.75 9.22
CA ILE A 25 4.25 0.60 7.88
C ILE A 25 3.26 1.12 6.82
N VAL A 26 3.79 1.68 5.74
CA VAL A 26 3.00 1.98 4.54
C VAL A 26 2.66 0.67 3.84
N ILE A 27 1.40 0.45 3.50
CA ILE A 27 0.97 -0.79 2.84
C ILE A 27 1.68 -1.02 1.51
N ALA A 28 1.91 0.04 0.73
CA ALA A 28 2.66 -0.05 -0.51
C ALA A 28 4.10 -0.55 -0.29
N ASP A 29 4.78 -0.08 0.76
CA ASP A 29 6.14 -0.51 1.10
C ASP A 29 6.14 -1.96 1.58
N TYR A 30 5.15 -2.35 2.40
CA TYR A 30 4.99 -3.74 2.84
C TYR A 30 4.80 -4.71 1.66
N ILE A 31 3.95 -4.33 0.70
CA ILE A 31 3.73 -5.13 -0.52
C ILE A 31 5.01 -5.23 -1.35
N ALA A 32 5.76 -4.13 -1.50
CA ALA A 32 7.04 -4.14 -2.21
C ALA A 32 8.08 -5.03 -1.53
N LEU A 33 8.10 -5.07 -0.19
CA LEU A 33 9.01 -5.92 0.59
C LEU A 33 8.65 -7.41 0.49
N THR A 34 7.37 -7.76 0.56
CA THR A 34 6.90 -9.15 0.63
C THR A 34 6.68 -9.79 -0.74
N ASN A 35 6.41 -9.00 -1.78
CA ASN A 35 6.10 -9.47 -3.12
C ASN A 35 6.59 -8.49 -4.20
N PRO A 36 7.90 -8.28 -4.33
CA PRO A 36 8.49 -7.27 -5.22
C PRO A 36 8.15 -7.48 -6.71
N THR A 37 7.92 -8.72 -7.12
CA THR A 37 7.61 -9.08 -8.52
C THR A 37 6.12 -9.00 -8.86
N LYS A 38 5.24 -8.92 -7.86
CA LYS A 38 3.80 -8.97 -8.06
C LYS A 38 3.24 -7.58 -8.32
N LYS A 39 2.74 -7.34 -9.53
CA LYS A 39 1.91 -6.17 -9.82
C LYS A 39 0.49 -6.42 -9.36
N TRP A 40 0.05 -5.65 -8.37
CA TRP A 40 -1.32 -5.71 -7.87
C TRP A 40 -2.25 -4.88 -8.74
N THR A 41 -3.39 -5.45 -9.12
CA THR A 41 -4.44 -4.69 -9.79
C THR A 41 -5.14 -3.75 -8.81
N GLU A 42 -5.72 -2.66 -9.31
CA GLU A 42 -6.47 -1.71 -8.48
C GLU A 42 -7.61 -2.37 -7.70
N LYS A 43 -8.25 -3.40 -8.28
CA LYS A 43 -9.27 -4.19 -7.59
C LYS A 43 -8.69 -4.92 -6.37
N GLN A 44 -7.53 -5.57 -6.51
CA GLN A 44 -6.89 -6.29 -5.41
C GLN A 44 -6.45 -5.35 -4.29
N LYS A 45 -5.95 -4.15 -4.63
CA LYS A 45 -5.59 -3.13 -3.63
C LYS A 45 -6.81 -2.66 -2.85
N LYS A 46 -7.92 -2.33 -3.56
CA LYS A 46 -9.19 -1.94 -2.91
C LYS A 46 -9.73 -3.03 -1.99
N GLU A 47 -9.68 -4.29 -2.42
CA GLU A 47 -10.09 -5.42 -1.58
C GLU A 47 -9.23 -5.51 -0.32
N LEU A 48 -7.91 -5.39 -0.45
CA LEU A 48 -6.97 -5.39 0.68
C LEU A 48 -7.28 -4.27 1.68
N TYR A 49 -7.41 -3.02 1.20
CA TYR A 49 -7.72 -1.88 2.06
C TYR A 49 -9.03 -2.08 2.83
N ARG A 50 -10.09 -2.58 2.17
CA ARG A 50 -11.36 -2.90 2.84
C ARG A 50 -11.24 -3.97 3.92
N ALA A 51 -10.33 -4.94 3.76
CA ALA A 51 -10.14 -5.96 4.79
C ALA A 51 -9.26 -5.45 5.93
N LEU A 52 -8.28 -4.60 5.65
CA LEU A 52 -7.52 -3.91 6.69
C LEU A 52 -8.48 -3.09 7.56
N GLU A 53 -9.40 -2.32 6.97
CA GLU A 53 -10.38 -1.51 7.71
C GLU A 53 -11.31 -2.32 8.61
N ARG A 54 -11.55 -3.60 8.27
CA ARG A 54 -12.34 -4.53 9.10
C ARG A 54 -11.54 -5.17 10.22
N THR A 55 -10.22 -4.97 10.24
CA THR A 55 -9.31 -5.60 11.18
C THR A 55 -9.13 -4.71 12.40
N ASN A 56 -9.78 -5.09 13.51
CA ASN A 56 -9.71 -4.33 14.77
C ASN A 56 -8.31 -4.26 15.41
N ALA A 57 -7.36 -5.08 14.94
CA ALA A 57 -5.99 -5.09 15.43
C ALA A 57 -5.12 -3.95 14.87
N LEU A 58 -5.61 -3.23 13.84
CA LEU A 58 -4.83 -2.22 13.13
C LEU A 58 -5.56 -0.88 13.12
N SER A 59 -4.83 0.19 13.40
CA SER A 59 -5.24 1.56 13.11
C SER A 59 -4.78 1.91 11.70
N ILE A 60 -5.65 2.58 10.94
CA ILE A 60 -5.40 2.93 9.54
C ILE A 60 -5.44 4.43 9.40
N ALA A 61 -4.33 4.99 8.91
CA ALA A 61 -4.22 6.40 8.56
C ALA A 61 -4.11 6.54 7.05
N ASN A 62 -4.98 7.37 6.47
CA ASN A 62 -4.94 7.72 5.06
C ASN A 62 -4.52 9.19 4.92
N THR A 63 -3.41 9.43 4.23
CA THR A 63 -2.88 10.78 3.98
C THR A 63 -2.91 11.07 2.50
N GLN A 64 -3.48 12.21 2.10
CA GLN A 64 -3.37 12.69 0.72
C GLN A 64 -1.94 13.19 0.49
N CYS A 65 -1.32 12.75 -0.59
CA CYS A 65 0.03 13.11 -0.95
C CYS A 65 0.08 13.52 -2.41
N THR A 66 1.03 14.40 -2.71
CA THR A 66 1.25 14.93 -4.05
C THR A 66 2.65 14.58 -4.48
N LYS A 67 2.80 14.02 -5.68
CA LYS A 67 4.10 13.71 -6.27
C LYS A 67 4.20 14.31 -7.65
N ILE A 68 5.29 15.04 -7.89
CA ILE A 68 5.65 15.50 -9.23
C ILE A 68 6.29 14.33 -9.97
N MET A 69 5.73 13.98 -11.13
CA MET A 69 6.24 12.93 -12.00
C MET A 69 6.59 13.50 -13.38
N SER A 70 7.78 13.18 -13.86
CA SER A 70 8.15 13.49 -15.25
C SER A 70 7.57 12.44 -16.19
N VAL A 71 6.87 12.90 -17.22
CA VAL A 71 6.30 12.04 -18.27
C VAL A 71 6.99 12.40 -19.58
N ARG A 72 7.47 11.37 -20.30
CA ARG A 72 7.90 11.51 -21.69
C ARG A 72 6.66 11.53 -22.59
N GLU A 73 6.55 12.53 -23.42
CA GLU A 73 5.59 12.51 -24.52
C GLU A 73 6.19 11.68 -25.66
N ASN A 74 5.45 10.69 -26.18
CA ASN A 74 5.95 9.86 -27.27
C ASN A 74 6.18 10.67 -28.57
N ASP A 75 5.50 11.81 -28.72
CA ASP A 75 5.52 12.65 -29.92
C ASP A 75 6.39 13.92 -29.79
N SER A 76 7.04 14.13 -28.64
CA SER A 76 7.91 15.31 -28.45
C SER A 76 9.06 15.05 -27.46
N PRO A 77 10.29 15.52 -27.73
CA PRO A 77 11.44 15.32 -26.82
C PRO A 77 11.35 16.14 -25.52
N LYS A 78 10.23 16.82 -25.25
CA LYS A 78 10.03 17.62 -24.04
C LYS A 78 9.50 16.74 -22.90
N ASN A 79 10.21 16.74 -21.79
CA ASN A 79 9.70 16.18 -20.54
C ASN A 79 8.70 17.16 -19.94
N ARG A 80 7.44 16.74 -19.78
CA ARG A 80 6.48 17.49 -18.97
C ARG A 80 6.47 16.95 -17.55
N SER A 81 6.35 17.85 -16.58
CA SER A 81 6.11 17.48 -15.19
C SER A 81 4.61 17.53 -14.95
N ILE A 82 4.05 16.43 -14.45
CA ILE A 82 2.66 16.38 -14.00
C ILE A 82 2.62 16.24 -12.49
N GLU A 83 1.59 16.83 -11.90
CA GLU A 83 1.27 16.62 -10.49
C GLU A 83 0.35 15.40 -10.37
N VAL A 84 0.75 14.43 -9.54
CA VAL A 84 -0.04 13.22 -9.27
C VAL A 84 -0.45 13.22 -7.81
N ASN A 85 -1.75 13.32 -7.57
CA ASN A 85 -2.34 13.18 -6.26
C ASN A 85 -2.64 11.71 -5.96
N TYR A 86 -2.22 11.22 -4.79
CA TYR A 86 -2.41 9.84 -4.38
C TYR A 86 -2.64 9.71 -2.87
N THR A 87 -3.40 8.70 -2.47
CA THR A 87 -3.59 8.36 -1.05
C THR A 87 -2.48 7.44 -0.58
N ARG A 88 -1.76 7.84 0.46
CA ARG A 88 -0.83 7.01 1.21
C ARG A 88 -1.57 6.38 2.39
N THR A 89 -1.62 5.05 2.43
CA THR A 89 -2.22 4.30 3.53
C THR A 89 -1.14 3.72 4.43
N GLU A 90 -1.12 4.18 5.68
CA GLU A 90 -0.28 3.65 6.75
C GLU A 90 -1.13 2.82 7.71
N VAL A 91 -0.58 1.69 8.14
CA VAL A 91 -1.18 0.83 9.16
C VAL A 91 -0.29 0.80 10.38
N MET A 92 -0.91 0.86 11.55
CA MET A 92 -0.26 0.82 12.85
C MET A 92 -0.92 -0.26 13.71
N LEU A 93 -0.13 -1.02 14.46
CA LEU A 93 -0.68 -2.00 15.39
C LEU A 93 -1.35 -1.27 16.57
N LEU A 94 -2.60 -1.62 16.85
CA LEU A 94 -3.29 -1.22 18.08
C LEU A 94 -2.86 -2.21 19.18
N VAL A 95 -2.13 -1.70 20.16
CA VAL A 95 -1.62 -2.47 21.32
C VAL A 95 -2.50 -2.19 22.52
#